data_AF-F3KCS4-F1
#
_entry.id   AF-F3KCS4-F1
#
_cell.length_a   1.000
_cell.length_b   1.000
_cell.length_c   1.000
_cell.angle_alpha   90.00
_cell.angle_beta   90.00
_cell.angle_gamma   90.00
#
_symmetry.space_group_name_H-M   'P 1'
#
loop_
_entity.id
_entity.type
_entity.pdbx_description
1 polymer ?
#
loop_
_entity_poly.entity_id
_entity_poly.type
_entity_poly.pdbx_seq_one_letter_code
_entity_poly.pdbx_strand_id
1 'polypeptide(L)'
;MSNRYKPPVQAGFGQFFDSIFILVLVYLALMAPLVLDFSDADDVTSEVTVEEVAPTWESLGQNETMQGQWEKLDISVEEAAVIINDKFDYSIDPMSLLFTLLVLVGYWIFMIKVSDKEYREVINEKFGKRE
;
A
#
# COMPACT_ATOMS: atom_id res chain seq x y z
N MET A 1 4.78 -52.09 2.64
CA MET A 1 4.30 -51.20 3.71
C MET A 1 4.82 -49.80 3.42
N SER A 2 3.96 -48.84 3.14
CA SER A 2 4.38 -47.45 2.90
C SER A 2 4.92 -46.87 4.20
N ASN A 3 6.20 -46.49 4.21
CA ASN A 3 6.78 -45.74 5.33
C ASN A 3 6.02 -44.42 5.45
N ARG A 4 5.11 -44.35 6.43
CA ARG A 4 4.30 -43.16 6.68
C ARG A 4 5.24 -42.09 7.25
N TYR A 5 5.45 -41.01 6.51
CA TYR A 5 6.26 -39.88 6.94
C TYR A 5 5.82 -39.41 8.32
N LYS A 6 6.78 -39.26 9.25
CA LYS A 6 6.57 -38.62 10.54
C LYS A 6 7.27 -37.27 10.49
N PRO A 7 6.53 -36.15 10.55
CA PRO A 7 7.15 -34.83 10.53
C PRO A 7 8.01 -34.62 11.78
N PRO A 8 9.09 -33.82 11.68
CA PRO A 8 9.88 -33.42 12.83
C PRO A 8 9.04 -32.55 13.77
N VAL A 9 9.13 -32.82 15.07
CA VAL A 9 8.43 -32.04 16.10
C VAL A 9 9.30 -30.83 16.42
N GLN A 10 8.82 -29.62 16.10
CA GLN A 10 9.58 -28.39 16.32
C GLN A 10 9.61 -28.02 17.81
N ALA A 11 10.76 -27.54 18.29
CA ALA A 11 10.92 -27.10 19.67
C ALA A 11 10.20 -25.75 19.90
N GLY A 12 9.46 -25.63 21.02
CA GLY A 12 8.63 -24.46 21.31
C GLY A 12 9.39 -23.13 21.43
N PHE A 13 10.68 -23.16 21.77
CA PHE A 13 11.52 -21.95 21.84
C PHE A 13 11.68 -21.28 20.47
N GLY A 14 11.86 -22.06 19.41
CA GLY A 14 12.00 -21.53 18.05
C GLY A 14 10.71 -20.86 17.57
N GLN A 15 9.55 -21.46 17.90
CA GLN A 15 8.25 -20.90 17.57
C GLN A 15 7.96 -19.59 18.32
N PHE A 16 8.37 -19.48 19.58
CA PHE A 16 8.22 -18.24 20.37
C PHE A 16 9.05 -17.09 19.79
N PHE A 17 10.32 -17.36 19.45
CA PHE A 17 11.17 -16.37 18.81
C PHE A 17 10.61 -15.93 17.45
N ASP A 18 10.20 -16.88 16.60
CA ASP A 18 9.61 -16.60 15.29
C ASP A 18 8.37 -15.70 15.40
N SER A 19 7.51 -15.98 16.38
CA SER A 19 6.31 -15.17 16.65
C SER A 19 6.66 -13.74 17.05
N ILE A 20 7.64 -13.55 17.95
CA ILE A 20 8.11 -12.21 18.34
C ILE A 20 8.75 -11.50 17.16
N PHE A 21 9.56 -12.21 16.37
CA PHE A 21 10.24 -11.63 15.23
C PHE A 21 9.25 -11.13 14.17
N ILE A 22 8.24 -11.94 13.84
CA ILE A 22 7.15 -11.53 12.95
C ILE A 22 6.39 -10.34 13.54
N LEU A 23 6.09 -10.33 14.85
CA LEU A 23 5.41 -9.21 15.49
C LEU A 23 6.20 -7.90 15.35
N VAL A 24 7.53 -7.96 15.54
CA VAL A 24 8.42 -6.80 15.36
C VAL A 24 8.43 -6.35 13.90
N LEU A 25 8.53 -7.27 12.93
CA LEU A 25 8.50 -6.93 11.52
C LEU A 25 7.17 -6.28 11.11
N VAL A 26 6.05 -6.79 11.61
CA VAL A 26 4.73 -6.19 11.38
C VAL A 26 4.65 -4.78 11.99
N TYR A 27 5.10 -4.62 13.23
CA TYR A 27 5.13 -3.31 13.88
C TYR A 27 5.98 -2.31 13.07
N LEU A 28 7.18 -2.72 12.64
CA LEU A 28 8.05 -1.88 11.81
C LEU A 28 7.42 -1.59 10.44
N ALA A 29 6.77 -2.56 9.80
CA ALA A 29 6.09 -2.34 8.52
C ALA A 29 4.94 -1.31 8.63
N LEU A 30 4.25 -1.27 9.78
CA LEU A 30 3.21 -0.29 10.05
C LEU A 30 3.77 1.08 10.44
N MET A 31 4.87 1.12 11.18
CA MET A 31 5.47 2.37 11.67
C MET A 31 6.40 3.04 10.65
N ALA A 32 7.06 2.27 9.78
CA ALA A 32 8.06 2.79 8.85
C ALA A 32 7.50 3.88 7.92
N PRO A 33 6.32 3.74 7.30
CA PRO A 33 5.76 4.80 6.47
C PRO A 33 5.53 6.10 7.24
N LEU A 34 5.08 5.99 8.50
CA LEU A 34 4.78 7.14 9.35
C LEU A 34 6.04 7.83 9.90
N VAL A 35 7.09 7.08 10.22
CA VAL A 35 8.37 7.64 10.71
C VAL A 35 9.20 8.24 9.56
N LEU A 36 9.02 7.72 8.34
CA LEU A 36 9.72 8.19 7.14
C LEU A 36 8.93 9.23 6.35
N ASP A 37 7.77 9.64 6.87
CA ASP A 37 6.88 10.63 6.25
C ASP A 37 6.43 10.27 4.84
N PHE A 38 6.45 8.97 4.48
CA PHE A 38 5.91 8.47 3.22
C PHE A 38 4.37 8.50 3.17
N SER A 39 3.73 8.89 4.27
CA SER A 39 2.28 9.05 4.39
C SER A 39 1.77 10.42 3.98
N ASP A 40 2.62 11.43 4.02
CA ASP A 40 2.36 12.68 3.33
C ASP A 40 2.61 12.36 1.86
N ALA A 41 1.54 11.91 1.19
CA ALA A 41 1.45 12.07 -0.26
C ALA A 41 1.68 13.55 -0.45
N ASP A 42 2.92 13.88 -0.84
CA ASP A 42 3.46 15.22 -1.03
C ASP A 42 2.29 16.15 -1.27
N ASP A 43 1.99 17.01 -0.30
CA ASP A 43 1.06 18.12 -0.47
C ASP A 43 1.74 19.07 -1.46
N VAL A 44 1.93 18.57 -2.69
CA VAL A 44 1.88 19.36 -3.90
C VAL A 44 0.41 19.75 -3.96
N THR A 45 0.02 20.65 -3.06
CA THR A 45 -0.48 21.95 -3.48
C THR A 45 0.35 22.30 -4.70
N SER A 46 -0.11 21.77 -5.84
CA SER A 46 0.12 22.36 -7.12
C SER A 46 -0.03 23.82 -6.81
N GLU A 47 1.02 24.60 -7.01
CA GLU A 47 0.90 26.04 -7.10
C GLU A 47 -0.11 26.26 -8.24
N VAL A 48 -1.40 26.09 -7.94
CA VAL A 48 -2.46 26.62 -8.73
C VAL A 48 -2.24 28.08 -8.43
N THR A 49 -1.50 28.71 -9.34
CA THR A 49 -1.57 30.13 -9.60
C THR A 49 -3.02 30.41 -9.96
N VAL A 50 -3.92 30.33 -8.98
CA VAL A 50 -5.23 30.94 -9.01
C VAL A 50 -4.89 32.40 -8.91
N GLU A 51 -4.91 33.10 -10.04
CA GLU A 51 -5.02 34.55 -10.05
C GLU A 51 -5.98 34.95 -8.93
N GLU A 52 -5.63 35.97 -8.14
CA GLU A 52 -6.35 36.46 -6.95
C GLU A 52 -7.82 36.87 -7.23
N VAL A 53 -8.66 35.92 -7.61
CA VAL A 53 -10.10 36.06 -7.72
C VAL A 53 -10.64 35.53 -6.41
N ALA A 54 -11.26 36.41 -5.63
CA ALA A 54 -11.90 36.04 -4.37
C ALA A 54 -12.83 34.82 -4.60
N PRO A 55 -12.77 33.78 -3.76
CA PRO A 55 -13.54 32.56 -3.97
C PRO A 55 -15.03 32.90 -3.88
N THR A 56 -15.78 32.60 -4.95
CA THR A 56 -17.24 32.66 -4.96
C THR A 56 -17.81 31.25 -5.07
N TRP A 57 -19.04 31.02 -4.61
CA TRP A 57 -19.68 29.72 -4.73
C TRP A 57 -19.76 29.25 -6.19
N GLU A 58 -19.98 30.19 -7.11
CA GLU A 58 -19.97 29.93 -8.55
C GLU A 58 -18.58 29.53 -9.06
N SER A 59 -17.51 30.21 -8.63
CA SER A 59 -16.14 29.88 -9.05
C SER A 59 -15.67 28.52 -8.51
N LEU A 60 -16.22 28.08 -7.38
CA LEU A 60 -16.01 26.75 -6.80
C LEU A 60 -16.90 25.65 -7.43
N GLY A 61 -17.68 26.00 -8.46
CA GLY A 61 -18.60 25.08 -9.13
C GLY A 61 -19.75 24.60 -8.24
N GLN A 62 -20.07 25.33 -7.18
CA GLN A 62 -21.16 25.01 -6.26
C GLN A 62 -22.45 25.68 -6.72
N ASN A 63 -23.57 24.95 -6.67
CA ASN A 63 -24.91 25.52 -6.87
C ASN A 63 -25.57 25.87 -5.53
N GLU A 64 -26.72 26.55 -5.55
CA GLU A 64 -27.44 26.99 -4.34
C GLU A 64 -27.74 25.85 -3.34
N THR A 65 -27.99 24.64 -3.84
CA THR A 65 -28.27 23.48 -2.96
C THR A 65 -27.02 23.04 -2.21
N MET A 66 -25.86 23.13 -2.86
CA MET A 66 -24.55 22.77 -2.29
C MET A 66 -24.07 23.85 -1.30
N GLN A 67 -24.19 25.13 -1.67
CA GLN A 67 -23.94 26.26 -0.77
C GLN A 67 -24.73 26.11 0.54
N GLY A 68 -26.03 25.79 0.44
CA GLY A 68 -26.87 25.59 1.63
C GLY A 68 -26.47 24.39 2.50
N GLN A 69 -25.58 23.50 2.06
CA GLN A 69 -24.99 22.49 2.95
C GLN A 69 -23.78 23.03 3.70
N TRP A 70 -22.92 23.82 3.04
CA TRP A 70 -21.78 24.48 3.68
C TRP A 70 -22.23 25.47 4.76
N GLU A 71 -23.26 26.26 4.47
CA GLU A 71 -23.85 27.21 5.43
C GLU A 71 -24.42 26.52 6.68
N LYS A 72 -24.99 25.30 6.55
CA LYS A 72 -25.45 24.51 7.71
C LYS A 72 -24.32 24.03 8.60
N LEU A 73 -23.11 23.92 8.04
CA LEU A 73 -21.90 23.55 8.75
C LEU A 73 -21.18 24.77 9.34
N ASP A 74 -21.73 25.98 9.14
CA ASP A 74 -21.12 27.26 9.53
C ASP A 74 -19.76 27.49 8.85
N ILE A 75 -19.60 26.98 7.61
CA ILE A 75 -18.37 27.07 6.81
C ILE A 75 -18.53 28.18 5.77
N SER A 76 -17.57 29.11 5.73
CA SER A 76 -17.57 30.22 4.76
C SER A 76 -17.15 29.80 3.35
N VAL A 77 -17.34 30.66 2.35
CA VAL A 77 -16.89 30.38 0.98
C VAL A 77 -15.36 30.28 0.87
N GLU A 78 -14.64 31.03 1.71
CA GLU A 78 -13.18 30.99 1.80
C GLU A 78 -12.70 29.67 2.40
N GLU A 79 -13.34 29.20 3.48
CA GLU A 79 -13.02 27.93 4.11
C GLU A 79 -13.39 26.74 3.22
N ALA A 80 -14.56 26.80 2.57
CA ALA A 80 -14.97 25.81 1.59
C ALA A 80 -14.03 25.77 0.39
N ALA A 81 -13.47 26.91 -0.04
CA ALA A 81 -12.50 26.96 -1.12
C ALA A 81 -11.24 26.16 -0.81
N VAL A 82 -10.75 26.21 0.44
CA VAL A 82 -9.60 25.38 0.85
C VAL A 82 -9.95 23.90 0.73
N ILE A 83 -11.09 23.49 1.28
CA ILE A 83 -11.51 22.08 1.29
C ILE A 83 -11.81 21.55 -0.14
N ILE A 84 -12.41 22.38 -0.99
CA ILE A 84 -12.80 21.98 -2.36
C ILE A 84 -11.57 21.91 -3.28
N ASN A 85 -10.59 22.79 -3.07
CA ASN A 85 -9.38 22.83 -3.88
C ASN A 85 -8.27 21.92 -3.35
N ASP A 86 -8.39 21.42 -2.12
CA ASP A 86 -7.59 20.32 -1.59
C ASP A 86 -7.97 19.01 -2.30
N LYS A 87 -7.49 18.87 -3.54
CA LYS A 87 -7.72 17.72 -4.40
C LYS A 87 -6.46 16.89 -4.48
N PHE A 88 -6.63 15.57 -4.43
CA PHE A 88 -5.57 14.63 -4.73
C PHE A 88 -5.02 14.86 -6.15
N ASP A 89 -3.69 14.91 -6.26
CA ASP A 89 -3.01 14.88 -7.54
C ASP A 89 -3.11 13.47 -8.14
N TYR A 90 -3.76 13.35 -9.31
CA TYR A 90 -3.88 12.09 -10.04
C TYR A 90 -2.78 11.90 -11.09
N SER A 91 -1.75 12.75 -11.06
CA SER A 91 -0.58 12.63 -11.91
C SER A 91 0.16 11.33 -11.61
N ILE A 92 0.39 10.52 -12.65
CA ILE A 92 1.10 9.25 -12.52
C ILE A 92 2.57 9.50 -12.81
N ASP A 93 3.44 9.36 -11.80
CA ASP A 93 4.88 9.30 -12.02
C ASP A 93 5.27 7.99 -12.75
N PRO A 94 5.73 8.05 -14.01
CA PRO A 94 6.08 6.86 -14.76
C PRO A 94 7.24 6.06 -14.12
N MET A 95 8.14 6.72 -13.40
CA MET A 95 9.28 6.05 -12.76
C MET A 95 8.83 5.21 -11.57
N SER A 96 8.02 5.77 -10.67
CA SER A 96 7.41 5.04 -9.55
C SER A 96 6.52 3.89 -10.03
N LEU A 97 5.76 4.10 -11.11
CA LEU A 97 4.95 3.05 -11.72
C LEU A 97 5.81 1.90 -12.26
N LEU A 98 6.89 2.22 -12.99
CA LEU A 98 7.81 1.22 -13.53
C LEU A 98 8.51 0.46 -12.40
N PHE A 99 8.94 1.14 -11.34
CA PHE A 99 9.56 0.49 -10.18
C PHE A 99 8.60 -0.49 -9.51
N THR A 100 7.35 -0.07 -9.27
CA THR A 100 6.31 -0.95 -8.71
C THR A 100 6.08 -2.18 -9.59
N LEU A 101 6.00 -2.00 -10.91
CA LEU A 101 5.87 -3.10 -11.86
C LEU A 101 7.06 -4.08 -11.76
N LEU A 102 8.29 -3.56 -11.70
CA LEU A 102 9.49 -4.38 -11.60
C LEU A 102 9.52 -5.20 -10.31
N VAL A 103 9.14 -4.61 -9.17
CA VAL A 103 9.05 -5.32 -7.89
C VAL A 103 8.03 -6.46 -7.97
N LEU A 104 6.84 -6.19 -8.52
CA LEU A 104 5.79 -7.21 -8.67
C LEU A 104 6.23 -8.36 -9.58
N VAL A 105 6.78 -8.05 -10.76
CA VAL A 105 7.27 -9.05 -11.72
C VAL A 105 8.45 -9.83 -11.13
N GLY A 106 9.39 -9.15 -10.47
CA GLY A 106 10.53 -9.77 -9.82
C GLY A 106 10.10 -10.75 -8.73
N TYR A 107 9.16 -10.34 -7.88
CA TYR A 107 8.58 -11.22 -6.86
C TYR A 107 7.86 -12.43 -7.49
N TRP A 108 7.08 -12.22 -8.55
CA TRP A 108 6.41 -13.30 -9.26
C TRP A 108 7.38 -14.33 -9.85
N ILE A 109 8.45 -13.88 -10.51
CA ILE A 109 9.51 -14.76 -11.05
C ILE A 109 10.19 -15.53 -9.91
N PHE A 110 10.53 -14.85 -8.81
CA PHE A 110 11.12 -15.47 -7.63
C PHE A 110 10.21 -16.57 -7.07
N MET A 111 8.93 -16.26 -6.86
CA MET A 111 7.94 -17.18 -6.33
C MET A 111 7.84 -18.44 -7.21
N ILE A 112 7.73 -18.30 -8.53
CA ILE A 112 7.68 -19.45 -9.45
C ILE A 112 8.94 -20.31 -9.35
N LYS A 113 10.12 -19.69 -9.36
CA LYS A 113 11.39 -20.45 -9.34
C LYS A 113 11.61 -21.21 -8.05
N VAL A 114 11.35 -20.56 -6.91
CA VAL A 114 11.49 -21.21 -5.60
C VAL A 114 10.43 -22.29 -5.44
N SER A 115 9.19 -22.00 -5.79
CA SER A 115 8.09 -22.97 -5.75
C SER A 115 8.39 -24.21 -6.59
N ASP A 116 8.83 -24.06 -7.85
CA ASP A 116 9.18 -25.21 -8.71
C ASP A 116 10.28 -26.08 -8.09
N LYS A 117 11.29 -25.47 -7.46
CA LYS A 117 12.35 -26.20 -6.76
C LYS A 117 11.77 -27.04 -5.62
N GLU A 118 11.00 -26.43 -4.71
CA GLU A 118 10.43 -27.12 -3.55
C GLU A 118 9.44 -28.22 -3.99
N TYR A 119 8.61 -27.96 -5.00
CA TYR A 119 7.70 -28.96 -5.57
C TYR A 119 8.46 -30.16 -6.15
N ARG A 120 9.56 -29.92 -6.87
CA ARG A 120 10.40 -31.01 -7.39
C ARG A 120 11.04 -31.82 -6.27
N GLU A 121 11.47 -31.17 -5.20
CA GLU A 121 12.04 -31.84 -4.02
C GLU A 121 11.01 -32.77 -3.37
N VAL A 122 9.80 -32.27 -3.11
CA VAL A 122 8.70 -33.08 -2.56
C VAL A 122 8.33 -34.25 -3.47
N ILE A 123 8.33 -34.05 -4.80
CA ILE A 123 8.08 -35.13 -5.75
C ILE A 123 9.21 -36.17 -5.70
N ASN A 124 10.47 -35.74 -5.67
CA ASN A 124 11.61 -36.63 -5.60
C ASN A 124 11.63 -37.44 -4.29
N GLU A 125 11.23 -36.84 -3.16
CA GLU A 125 11.08 -37.54 -1.89
C GLU A 125 10.01 -38.62 -1.93
N LYS A 126 8.85 -38.34 -2.55
CA LYS A 126 7.72 -39.27 -2.58
C LYS A 126 7.82 -40.33 -3.66
N PHE A 127 8.45 -40.03 -4.79
CA PHE A 127 8.40 -40.85 -6.01
C PHE A 127 9.79 -41.23 -6.55
N GLY A 128 10.87 -40.76 -5.94
CA GLY A 128 12.24 -40.97 -6.43
C GLY A 128 12.66 -39.93 -7.46
N LYS A 129 13.98 -39.85 -7.73
CA LYS A 129 14.52 -38.94 -8.75
C LYS A 129 13.97 -39.33 -10.14
N ARG A 130 13.49 -38.33 -10.87
CA ARG A 130 13.18 -38.48 -12.31
C ARG A 130 14.50 -38.71 -13.06
N GLU A 131 14.62 -39.86 -13.73
CA GLU A 131 15.68 -40.13 -14.72
C GLU A 131 15.49 -39.30 -15.99
#